data_AF-A0A7S2P787-F1
#
_entry.id   AF-A0A7S2P787-F1
#
_cell.length_a   1.000
_cell.length_b   1.000
_cell.length_c   1.000
_cell.angle_alpha   90.00
_cell.angle_beta   90.00
_cell.angle_gamma   90.00
#
_symmetry.space_group_name_H-M   'P 1'
#
loop_
_entity.id
_entity.type
_entity.pdbx_description
1 polymer ?
#
loop_
_entity_poly.entity_id
_entity_poly.type
_entity_poly.pdbx_seq_one_letter_code
_entity_poly.pdbx_strand_id
1 'polypeptide(L)'
;MNIGNGRSGSDGGDYKELLTQPLNPSGPYTTASRPTSETHMQSLIPRLRGSTQTGKPRLSMHRHGVDRWIAWDDTFHSLIDMPTRRLVIVVLLVYLLFNLSAALIFWSLSKSCKLDIQDFNSAFLFSIETTMTIGYGLRSDDPYMDGCEGFPAVLFFVMVASTALDACLLGLLYGRLSRADKRGRSICFSNKAIIRRINNIPYFMFQLCEMRSHQLVEAHVRCYMVSRWPAYDDDDDEEEEEG
;
A
#
# COMPACT_ATOMS: atom_id res chain seq x y z
N MET A 1 -1.63 -37.66 9.30
CA MET A 1 -1.31 -39.09 9.16
C MET A 1 0.16 -39.27 9.50
N ASN A 2 0.50 -40.43 10.06
CA ASN A 2 1.47 -40.65 11.14
C ASN A 2 2.97 -40.41 10.87
N ILE A 3 3.66 -40.23 12.00
CA ILE A 3 5.10 -40.10 12.27
C ILE A 3 5.88 -41.35 11.84
N GLY A 4 7.11 -41.15 11.35
CA GLY A 4 8.15 -42.18 11.22
C GLY A 4 9.51 -41.63 11.67
N ASN A 5 9.94 -42.02 12.87
CA ASN A 5 11.23 -41.73 13.47
C ASN A 5 12.20 -42.86 13.08
N GLY A 6 13.37 -42.53 12.55
CA GLY A 6 14.42 -43.48 12.19
C GLY A 6 15.80 -42.87 12.43
N ARG A 7 16.43 -43.25 13.54
CA ARG A 7 17.76 -42.81 13.96
C ARG A 7 18.83 -43.74 13.39
N SER A 8 19.92 -43.13 12.93
CA SER A 8 21.32 -43.58 12.98
C SER A 8 21.77 -44.73 12.06
N GLY A 9 22.48 -44.33 10.99
CA GLY A 9 23.38 -45.17 10.21
C GLY A 9 24.34 -44.26 9.45
N SER A 10 25.57 -44.19 9.93
CA SER A 10 26.68 -43.36 9.47
C SER A 10 27.03 -43.59 8.00
N ASP A 11 27.05 -42.52 7.19
CA ASP A 11 28.08 -42.38 6.15
C ASP A 11 28.27 -40.89 5.81
N GLY A 12 29.21 -40.27 6.53
CA GLY A 12 29.75 -38.97 6.21
C GLY A 12 30.92 -39.16 5.26
N GLY A 13 30.76 -38.77 4.00
CA GLY A 13 31.79 -38.89 2.98
C GLY A 13 31.57 -37.93 1.83
N ASP A 14 32.13 -36.73 1.99
CA ASP A 14 32.85 -36.00 0.94
C ASP A 14 32.11 -35.42 -0.28
N TYR A 15 31.42 -34.30 -0.08
CA TYR A 15 31.02 -33.37 -1.16
C TYR A 15 32.11 -32.32 -1.48
N LYS A 16 33.34 -32.46 -0.93
CA LYS A 16 34.41 -31.47 -1.12
C LYS A 16 35.33 -31.75 -2.32
N GLU A 17 35.16 -32.87 -3.04
CA GLU A 17 36.05 -33.24 -4.16
C GLU A 17 35.65 -32.75 -5.56
N LEU A 18 34.51 -32.05 -5.73
CA LEU A 18 34.10 -31.55 -7.06
C LEU A 18 34.59 -30.13 -7.41
N LEU A 19 35.44 -29.52 -6.58
CA LEU A 19 35.94 -28.14 -6.77
C LEU A 19 37.41 -28.02 -7.17
N THR A 20 38.07 -29.11 -7.57
CA THR A 20 39.46 -29.09 -8.04
C THR A 20 39.64 -29.88 -9.32
N GLN A 21 39.19 -29.32 -10.45
CA GLN A 21 39.76 -29.66 -11.75
C GLN A 21 40.13 -28.37 -12.50
N PRO A 22 41.40 -28.22 -12.93
CA PRO A 22 41.81 -27.08 -13.75
C PRO A 22 41.18 -27.19 -15.16
N LEU A 23 40.65 -26.07 -15.64
CA LEU A 23 40.19 -25.89 -17.02
C LEU A 23 41.36 -26.11 -18.00
N ASN A 24 41.31 -27.21 -18.75
CA ASN A 24 42.24 -27.53 -19.82
C ASN A 24 41.90 -26.70 -21.08
N PRO A 25 42.80 -25.84 -21.60
CA PRO A 25 42.54 -25.01 -22.77
C PRO A 25 43.13 -25.66 -24.02
N SER A 26 42.46 -26.66 -24.60
CA SER A 26 42.83 -27.18 -25.92
C SER A 26 41.65 -27.85 -26.62
N GLY A 27 40.98 -27.09 -27.49
CA GLY A 27 39.93 -27.56 -28.42
C GLY A 27 39.55 -26.43 -29.39
N PRO A 28 39.36 -26.69 -30.69
CA PRO A 28 39.55 -25.68 -31.74
C PRO A 28 38.43 -24.64 -31.77
N TYR A 29 38.79 -23.38 -31.58
CA TYR A 29 37.95 -22.24 -31.92
C TYR A 29 37.88 -22.14 -33.45
N THR A 30 36.81 -22.65 -34.05
CA THR A 30 36.43 -22.25 -35.40
C THR A 30 35.91 -20.82 -35.35
N THR A 31 36.73 -19.88 -35.79
CA THR A 31 36.39 -18.50 -36.09
C THR A 31 35.38 -18.47 -37.24
N ALA A 32 34.09 -18.45 -36.91
CA ALA A 32 33.06 -18.11 -37.89
C ALA A 32 33.05 -16.58 -38.08
N SER A 33 33.38 -16.17 -39.30
CA SER A 33 33.41 -14.80 -39.80
C SER A 33 32.10 -14.04 -39.54
N ARG A 34 32.24 -12.81 -39.06
CA ARG A 34 31.19 -11.83 -38.76
C ARG A 34 30.80 -11.12 -40.06
N PRO A 35 29.56 -11.20 -40.59
CA PRO A 35 29.10 -10.23 -41.56
C PRO A 35 28.74 -8.95 -40.81
N THR A 36 29.53 -7.90 -41.04
CA THR A 36 29.24 -6.51 -40.68
C THR A 36 28.14 -6.00 -41.58
N SER A 37 26.91 -6.02 -41.09
CA SER A 37 25.86 -5.11 -41.57
C SER A 37 25.39 -4.31 -40.37
N GLU A 38 25.91 -3.09 -40.25
CA GLU A 38 25.46 -2.08 -39.31
C GLU A 38 24.09 -1.57 -39.74
N THR A 39 23.03 -2.35 -39.49
CA THR A 39 21.69 -1.79 -39.47
C THR A 39 21.55 -1.05 -38.16
N HIS A 40 21.68 0.28 -38.25
CA HIS A 40 21.47 1.24 -37.18
C HIS A 40 20.03 1.11 -36.63
N MET A 41 19.80 0.14 -35.73
CA MET A 41 18.58 0.07 -34.92
C MET A 41 18.65 1.22 -33.91
N GLN A 42 18.25 2.41 -34.35
CA GLN A 42 17.89 3.48 -33.44
C GLN A 42 16.78 2.95 -32.55
N SER A 43 17.09 2.73 -31.27
CA SER A 43 16.11 2.33 -30.27
C SER A 43 15.12 3.47 -30.06
N LEU A 44 14.02 3.46 -30.82
CA LEU A 44 12.93 4.45 -30.74
C LEU A 44 12.03 4.30 -29.50
N ILE A 45 12.48 3.53 -28.51
CA ILE A 45 11.87 3.50 -27.18
C ILE A 45 12.83 4.27 -26.27
N PRO A 46 12.44 5.45 -25.75
CA PRO A 46 13.20 6.08 -24.68
C PRO A 46 13.31 5.01 -23.60
N ARG A 47 14.55 4.56 -23.30
CA ARG A 47 14.81 3.57 -22.26
C ARG A 47 13.92 3.94 -21.08
N LEU A 48 12.93 3.10 -20.76
CA LEU A 48 12.22 3.13 -19.49
C LEU A 48 13.21 2.70 -18.40
N ARG A 49 14.28 3.49 -18.26
CA ARG A 49 15.32 3.42 -17.24
C ARG A 49 14.68 4.01 -16.00
N GLY A 50 13.71 3.29 -15.46
CA GLY A 50 12.78 3.89 -14.51
C GLY A 50 11.78 2.96 -13.86
N SER A 51 11.92 1.63 -13.96
CA SER A 51 11.57 0.83 -12.80
C SER A 51 12.75 0.96 -11.85
N THR A 52 12.73 1.97 -10.97
CA THR A 52 13.62 1.96 -9.82
C THR A 52 13.42 0.62 -9.13
N GLN A 53 14.51 -0.07 -8.73
CA GLN A 53 14.50 -1.34 -7.97
C GLN A 53 13.46 -1.38 -6.82
N THR A 54 13.03 -0.21 -6.38
CA THR A 54 11.92 0.06 -5.47
C THR A 54 10.53 -0.11 -6.08
N GLY A 55 10.25 -1.16 -6.86
CA GLY A 55 8.90 -1.69 -7.13
C GLY A 55 7.79 -0.73 -7.61
N LYS A 56 8.09 0.51 -7.99
CA LYS A 56 7.10 1.51 -8.41
C LYS A 56 7.24 1.73 -9.91
N PRO A 57 6.25 1.34 -10.72
CA PRO A 57 6.27 1.67 -12.13
C PRO A 57 6.21 3.19 -12.31
N ARG A 58 7.16 3.78 -13.04
CA ARG A 58 7.07 5.16 -13.54
C ARG A 58 6.15 5.22 -14.77
N LEU A 59 4.92 4.74 -14.61
CA LEU A 59 3.86 4.91 -15.60
C LEU A 59 2.98 6.06 -15.12
N SER A 60 3.11 7.23 -15.76
CA SER A 60 2.17 8.33 -15.57
C SER A 60 0.91 8.01 -16.37
N MET A 61 -0.04 7.35 -15.73
CA MET A 61 -1.34 7.04 -16.33
C MET A 61 -2.27 8.21 -16.07
N HIS A 62 -2.36 9.15 -17.02
CA HIS A 62 -3.38 10.20 -16.99
C HIS A 62 -4.70 9.58 -17.45
N ARG A 63 -5.56 9.23 -16.48
CA ARG A 63 -6.94 8.83 -16.79
C ARG A 63 -7.76 10.08 -17.12
N HIS A 64 -8.04 10.31 -18.40
CA HIS A 64 -9.02 11.32 -18.82
C HIS A 64 -10.44 10.81 -18.53
N GLY A 65 -11.30 11.65 -17.93
CA GLY A 65 -12.73 11.36 -17.74
C GLY A 65 -13.11 10.56 -16.50
N VAL A 66 -12.25 10.47 -15.47
CA VAL A 66 -12.67 9.92 -14.18
C VAL A 66 -13.34 11.02 -13.38
N ASP A 67 -14.66 10.96 -13.34
CA ASP A 67 -15.44 11.94 -12.59
C ASP A 67 -15.16 11.86 -11.10
N ARG A 68 -15.04 13.05 -10.49
CA ARG A 68 -14.69 13.22 -9.08
C ARG A 68 -15.71 12.54 -8.15
N TRP A 69 -16.93 12.25 -8.62
CA TRP A 69 -17.99 11.59 -7.84
C TRP A 69 -17.62 10.16 -7.43
N ILE A 70 -16.92 9.39 -8.28
CA ILE A 70 -16.54 8.00 -7.99
C ILE A 70 -15.59 7.95 -6.78
N ALA A 71 -14.76 8.98 -6.62
CA ALA A 71 -13.86 9.11 -5.47
C ALA A 71 -14.59 9.42 -4.15
N TRP A 72 -15.82 9.96 -4.18
CA TRP A 72 -16.63 10.18 -2.99
C TRP A 72 -17.37 8.92 -2.54
N ASP A 73 -17.71 8.02 -3.47
CA ASP A 73 -18.31 6.73 -3.14
C ASP A 73 -17.32 5.84 -2.38
N ASP A 74 -16.03 5.91 -2.76
CA ASP A 74 -14.91 5.21 -2.15
C ASP A 74 -14.22 5.99 -1.00
N THR A 75 -15.01 6.65 -0.15
CA THR A 75 -14.47 7.48 0.96
C THR A 75 -13.54 6.68 1.89
N PHE A 76 -13.89 5.42 2.20
CA PHE A 76 -13.08 4.56 3.06
C PHE A 76 -11.73 4.18 2.42
N HIS A 77 -11.74 3.83 1.12
CA HIS A 77 -10.53 3.50 0.37
C HIS A 77 -9.62 4.72 0.18
N SER A 78 -10.19 5.90 -0.08
CA SER A 78 -9.45 7.16 -0.14
C SER A 78 -8.79 7.52 1.20
N LEU A 79 -9.47 7.33 2.33
CA LEU A 79 -8.95 7.63 3.67
C LEU A 79 -7.74 6.75 4.01
N ILE A 80 -7.81 5.45 3.75
CA ILE A 80 -6.76 4.50 4.13
C ILE A 80 -5.52 4.58 3.23
N ASP A 81 -5.69 4.94 1.95
CA ASP A 81 -4.61 5.10 0.97
C ASP A 81 -3.84 6.42 1.13
N MET A 82 -4.42 7.37 1.89
CA MET A 82 -3.85 8.69 2.11
C MET A 82 -2.48 8.61 2.82
N PRO A 83 -1.55 9.55 2.54
CA PRO A 83 -0.32 9.67 3.33
C PRO A 83 -0.63 9.94 4.81
N THR A 84 0.12 9.30 5.71
CA THR A 84 -0.12 9.31 7.16
C THR A 84 -0.27 10.72 7.74
N ARG A 85 0.50 11.70 7.26
CA ARG A 85 0.38 13.10 7.73
C ARG A 85 -0.99 13.71 7.44
N ARG A 86 -1.52 13.52 6.23
CA ARG A 86 -2.83 14.04 5.87
C ARG A 86 -3.93 13.31 6.62
N LEU A 87 -3.79 11.99 6.80
CA LEU A 87 -4.71 11.19 7.60
C LEU A 87 -4.83 11.73 9.03
N VAL A 88 -3.69 11.97 9.70
CA VAL A 88 -3.65 12.52 11.06
C VAL A 88 -4.33 13.89 11.12
N ILE A 89 -4.06 14.77 10.14
CA ILE A 89 -4.71 16.09 10.08
C ILE A 89 -6.23 15.96 9.91
N VAL A 90 -6.68 15.09 9.00
CA VAL A 90 -8.12 14.87 8.76
C VAL A 90 -8.80 14.32 10.02
N VAL A 91 -8.22 13.32 10.68
CA VAL A 91 -8.75 12.78 11.94
C VAL A 91 -8.83 13.86 13.01
N LEU A 92 -7.76 14.64 13.21
CA LEU A 92 -7.75 15.73 14.19
C LEU A 92 -8.83 16.77 13.89
N LEU A 93 -9.01 17.15 12.62
CA LEU A 93 -10.06 18.09 12.22
C LEU A 93 -11.46 17.52 12.47
N VAL A 94 -11.71 16.24 12.20
CA VAL A 94 -13.01 15.59 12.47
C VAL A 94 -13.31 15.60 13.98
N TYR A 95 -12.34 15.24 14.82
CA TYR A 95 -12.51 15.27 16.28
C TYR A 95 -12.70 16.69 16.82
N LEU A 96 -11.97 17.65 16.27
CA LEU A 96 -12.08 19.05 16.66
C LEU A 96 -13.46 19.60 16.28
N LEU A 97 -13.95 19.32 15.06
CA LEU A 97 -15.29 19.73 14.61
C LEU A 97 -16.39 19.07 15.45
N PHE A 98 -16.24 17.78 15.78
CA PHE A 98 -17.18 17.09 16.67
C PHE A 98 -17.24 17.76 18.05
N ASN A 99 -16.10 18.01 18.68
CA ASN A 99 -16.03 18.69 19.98
C ASN A 99 -16.56 20.13 19.93
N LEU A 100 -16.28 20.89 18.85
CA LEU A 100 -16.84 22.22 18.69
C LEU A 100 -18.37 22.18 18.54
N SER A 101 -18.89 21.21 17.78
CA SER A 101 -20.34 21.05 17.59
C SER A 101 -21.05 20.67 18.89
N ALA A 102 -20.49 19.74 19.67
CA ALA A 102 -21.03 19.36 20.97
C ALA A 102 -20.93 20.50 21.98
N ALA A 103 -19.82 21.24 22.00
CA ALA A 103 -19.65 22.44 22.83
C ALA A 103 -20.71 23.52 22.54
N LEU A 104 -21.02 23.76 21.25
CA LEU A 104 -22.08 24.69 20.86
C LEU A 104 -23.46 24.22 21.33
N ILE A 105 -23.74 22.92 21.24
CA ILE A 105 -24.98 22.32 21.77
C ILE A 105 -25.06 22.52 23.28
N PHE A 106 -24.01 22.18 24.03
CA PHE A 106 -23.98 22.36 25.49
C PHE A 106 -24.08 23.83 25.91
N TRP A 107 -23.43 24.75 25.20
CA TRP A 107 -23.53 26.19 25.46
C TRP A 107 -24.92 26.75 25.15
N SER A 108 -25.60 26.21 24.14
CA SER A 108 -26.99 26.58 23.87
C SER A 108 -27.94 26.07 24.95
N LEU A 109 -27.76 24.82 25.40
CA LEU A 109 -28.59 24.23 26.46
C LEU A 109 -28.30 24.86 27.83
N SER A 110 -27.08 25.32 28.11
CA SER A 110 -26.73 25.91 29.40
C SER A 110 -27.57 27.14 29.74
N LYS A 111 -27.91 27.96 28.74
CA LYS A 111 -28.77 29.13 28.91
C LYS A 111 -30.20 28.77 29.29
N SER A 112 -30.75 27.71 28.70
CA SER A 112 -32.13 27.27 28.96
C SER A 112 -32.24 26.48 30.26
N CYS A 113 -31.21 25.71 30.60
CA CYS A 113 -31.22 24.75 31.70
C CYS A 113 -30.46 25.22 32.94
N LYS A 114 -30.05 26.50 32.97
CA LYS A 114 -29.32 27.15 34.07
C LYS A 114 -28.11 26.35 34.57
N LEU A 115 -27.41 25.69 33.66
CA LEU A 115 -26.17 24.97 33.96
C LEU A 115 -25.06 25.97 34.29
N ASP A 116 -24.13 25.61 35.18
CA ASP A 116 -22.96 26.40 35.57
C ASP A 116 -21.85 26.39 34.52
N ILE A 117 -22.23 26.72 33.29
CA ILE A 117 -21.34 26.87 32.15
C ILE A 117 -21.42 28.34 31.74
N GLN A 118 -20.55 29.14 32.35
CA GLN A 118 -20.55 30.60 32.21
C GLN A 118 -20.01 31.06 30.85
N ASP A 119 -18.98 30.37 30.35
CA ASP A 119 -18.28 30.72 29.11
C ASP A 119 -18.28 29.59 28.08
N PHE A 120 -18.09 29.94 26.79
CA PHE A 120 -17.90 28.96 25.72
C PHE A 120 -16.69 28.05 25.97
N ASN A 121 -15.62 28.58 26.57
CA ASN A 121 -14.44 27.78 26.90
C ASN A 121 -14.76 26.68 27.91
N SER A 122 -15.61 26.97 28.91
CA SER A 122 -16.09 25.97 29.87
C SER A 122 -16.96 24.91 29.20
N ALA A 123 -17.80 25.30 28.23
CA ALA A 123 -18.60 24.37 27.43
C ALA A 123 -17.73 23.46 26.55
N PHE A 124 -16.66 24.02 25.97
CA PHE A 124 -15.70 23.29 25.15
C PHE A 124 -14.87 22.30 25.97
N LEU A 125 -14.41 22.71 27.15
CA LEU A 125 -13.74 21.82 28.09
C LEU A 125 -14.67 20.69 28.52
N PHE A 126 -15.93 20.99 28.85
CA PHE A 126 -16.94 19.98 29.18
C PHE A 126 -17.17 18.98 28.03
N SER A 127 -17.19 19.46 26.78
CA SER A 127 -17.29 18.58 25.60
C SER A 127 -16.08 17.64 25.46
N ILE A 128 -14.86 18.14 25.69
CA ILE A 128 -13.65 17.32 25.64
C ILE A 128 -13.66 16.29 26.77
N GLU A 129 -13.99 16.71 27.99
CA GLU A 129 -14.08 15.81 29.15
C GLU A 129 -15.12 14.71 28.95
N THR A 130 -16.23 15.05 28.31
CA THR A 130 -17.30 14.11 27.92
C THR A 130 -16.79 13.14 26.85
N THR A 131 -16.23 13.65 25.76
CA THR A 131 -15.76 12.85 24.61
C THR A 131 -14.62 11.92 25.00
N MET A 132 -13.66 12.41 25.79
CA MET A 132 -12.53 11.62 26.30
C MET A 132 -12.88 10.78 27.53
N THR A 133 -14.14 10.83 28.00
CA THR A 133 -14.62 10.09 29.17
C THR A 133 -13.81 10.37 30.45
N ILE A 134 -13.25 11.58 30.56
CA ILE A 134 -12.49 12.01 31.75
C ILE A 134 -13.44 12.29 32.91
N GLY A 135 -14.53 13.01 32.63
CA GLY A 135 -15.66 13.18 33.55
C GLY A 135 -15.32 13.91 34.86
N TYR A 136 -14.63 15.06 34.80
CA TYR A 136 -14.36 15.85 36.01
C TYR A 136 -15.63 16.45 36.66
N GLY A 137 -16.73 16.51 35.90
CA GLY A 137 -18.04 16.95 36.38
C GLY A 137 -18.19 18.48 36.43
N LEU A 138 -19.44 18.94 36.52
CA LEU A 138 -19.76 20.34 36.79
C LEU A 138 -19.51 20.62 38.29
N ARG A 139 -18.98 21.81 38.62
CA ARG A 139 -18.49 22.14 39.97
C ARG A 139 -19.58 22.57 40.97
N SER A 140 -20.82 22.70 40.51
CA SER A 140 -21.93 23.25 41.30
C SER A 140 -23.02 22.21 41.50
N ASP A 141 -23.37 22.02 42.78
CA ASP A 141 -24.61 21.52 43.36
C ASP A 141 -25.53 20.72 42.42
N ASP A 142 -25.12 19.53 42.02
CA ASP A 142 -25.89 18.64 41.14
C ASP A 142 -26.83 17.74 41.98
N PRO A 143 -28.13 17.61 41.65
CA PRO A 143 -28.87 16.40 41.99
C PRO A 143 -29.20 15.55 40.76
N TYR A 144 -28.54 15.78 39.61
CA TYR A 144 -28.87 15.36 38.24
C TYR A 144 -30.00 16.21 37.62
N MET A 145 -29.66 17.43 37.17
CA MET A 145 -30.47 18.27 36.24
C MET A 145 -31.76 18.87 36.82
N ASP A 146 -31.65 19.90 37.66
CA ASP A 146 -32.80 20.61 38.22
C ASP A 146 -33.56 21.41 37.13
N GLY A 147 -34.57 20.76 36.51
CA GLY A 147 -35.52 21.38 35.58
C GLY A 147 -35.27 21.20 34.07
N CYS A 148 -34.30 20.36 33.65
CA CYS A 148 -33.99 20.17 32.23
C CYS A 148 -34.00 18.70 31.79
N GLU A 149 -35.19 18.18 31.50
CA GLU A 149 -35.43 16.78 31.11
C GLU A 149 -34.68 16.35 29.83
N GLY A 150 -34.30 17.31 28.97
CA GLY A 150 -33.64 17.03 27.69
C GLY A 150 -32.11 16.84 27.76
N PHE A 151 -31.43 17.34 28.79
CA PHE A 151 -29.96 17.33 28.83
C PHE A 151 -29.36 15.92 28.91
N PRO A 152 -29.85 14.99 29.76
CA PRO A 152 -29.34 13.61 29.80
C PRO A 152 -29.47 12.89 28.46
N ALA A 153 -30.55 13.11 27.72
CA ALA A 153 -30.74 12.52 26.40
C ALA A 153 -29.69 13.03 25.40
N VAL A 154 -29.44 14.34 25.37
CA VAL A 154 -28.39 14.94 24.53
C VAL A 154 -27.01 14.40 24.89
N LEU A 155 -26.70 14.32 26.20
CA LEU A 155 -25.44 13.78 26.67
C LEU A 155 -25.24 12.33 26.22
N PHE A 156 -26.29 11.50 26.31
CA PHE A 156 -26.26 10.13 25.82
C PHE A 156 -25.97 10.05 24.31
N PHE A 157 -26.65 10.85 23.49
CA PHE A 157 -26.39 10.88 22.04
C PHE A 157 -24.97 11.33 21.70
N VAL A 158 -24.42 12.32 22.42
CA VAL A 158 -23.03 12.75 22.25
C VAL A 158 -22.06 11.61 22.59
N MET A 159 -22.29 10.88 23.68
CA MET A 159 -21.47 9.73 24.08
C MET A 159 -21.51 8.57 23.07
N VAL A 160 -22.69 8.27 22.53
CA VAL A 160 -22.83 7.23 21.49
C VAL A 160 -22.09 7.66 20.22
N ALA A 161 -22.24 8.93 19.82
CA ALA A 161 -21.57 9.46 18.63
C ALA A 161 -20.03 9.51 18.80
N SER A 162 -19.52 9.92 19.97
CA SER A 162 -18.07 9.92 20.23
C SER A 162 -17.49 8.51 20.19
N THR A 163 -18.16 7.55 20.84
CA THR A 163 -17.74 6.15 20.84
C THR A 163 -17.72 5.55 19.44
N ALA A 164 -18.69 5.92 18.59
CA ALA A 164 -18.70 5.50 17.19
C ALA A 164 -17.50 6.08 16.40
N LEU A 165 -17.14 7.36 16.64
CA LEU A 165 -15.95 7.98 16.04
C LEU A 165 -14.65 7.29 16.50
N ASP A 166 -14.54 6.95 17.78
CA ASP A 166 -13.39 6.20 18.33
C ASP A 166 -13.26 4.82 17.70
N ALA A 167 -14.37 4.10 17.54
CA ALA A 167 -14.39 2.81 16.86
C ALA A 167 -13.93 2.93 15.39
N CYS A 168 -14.39 3.97 14.68
CA CYS A 168 -13.94 4.25 13.31
C CYS A 168 -12.44 4.55 13.25
N LEU A 169 -11.91 5.34 14.18
CA LEU A 169 -10.48 5.66 14.26
C LEU A 169 -9.64 4.41 14.50
N LEU A 170 -10.06 3.55 15.43
CA LEU A 170 -9.39 2.27 15.69
C LEU A 170 -9.43 1.35 14.46
N GLY A 171 -10.58 1.27 13.77
CA GLY A 171 -10.72 0.52 12.53
C GLY A 171 -9.78 1.02 11.42
N LEU A 172 -9.67 2.34 11.28
CA LEU A 172 -8.78 2.99 10.31
C LEU A 172 -7.30 2.76 10.65
N LEU A 173 -6.94 2.88 11.93
CA LEU A 173 -5.59 2.59 12.42
C LEU A 173 -5.23 1.13 12.19
N TYR A 174 -6.13 0.20 12.53
CA TYR A 174 -5.96 -1.22 12.30
C TYR A 174 -5.80 -1.53 10.82
N GLY A 175 -6.66 -0.99 9.95
CA GLY A 175 -6.54 -1.12 8.50
C GLY A 175 -5.21 -0.61 7.96
N ARG A 176 -4.68 0.48 8.53
CA ARG A 176 -3.38 1.02 8.11
C ARG A 176 -2.20 0.18 8.58
N LEU A 177 -2.27 -0.38 9.78
CA LEU A 177 -1.23 -1.23 10.36
C LEU A 177 -1.21 -2.64 9.75
N SER A 178 -2.38 -3.16 9.39
CA SER A 178 -2.52 -4.48 8.74
C SER A 178 -2.01 -4.48 7.30
N ARG A 179 -1.97 -3.32 6.64
CA ARG A 179 -1.40 -3.18 5.30
C ARG A 179 0.08 -3.51 5.27
N ALA A 180 0.39 -4.57 4.56
CA ALA A 180 1.74 -5.11 4.39
C ALA A 180 2.57 -4.36 3.32
N ASP A 181 2.34 -3.07 3.08
CA ASP A 181 3.05 -2.28 2.05
C ASP A 181 4.59 -2.29 2.24
N LYS A 182 5.05 -2.53 3.47
CA LYS A 182 6.48 -2.66 3.83
C LYS A 182 7.10 -4.02 3.44
N ARG A 183 6.31 -5.00 2.95
CA ARG A 183 6.83 -6.30 2.49
C ARG A 183 7.42 -6.24 1.09
N GLY A 184 6.87 -5.43 0.18
CA GLY A 184 7.46 -5.26 -1.16
C GLY A 184 8.90 -4.71 -1.17
N ARG A 185 9.38 -4.14 -0.05
CA ARG A 185 10.75 -3.65 0.10
C ARG A 185 11.77 -4.72 0.50
N SER A 186 11.34 -5.89 0.95
CA SER A 186 12.26 -6.95 1.38
C SER A 186 12.59 -7.96 0.28
N ILE A 187 11.89 -7.89 -0.86
CA ILE A 187 12.19 -8.70 -2.04
C ILE A 187 13.19 -7.94 -2.93
N CYS A 188 14.35 -8.54 -3.17
CA CYS A 188 15.38 -8.01 -4.05
C CYS A 188 15.44 -8.81 -5.36
N PHE A 189 15.70 -8.09 -6.45
CA PHE A 189 15.89 -8.65 -7.79
C PHE A 189 17.35 -8.49 -8.20
N SER A 190 17.85 -9.43 -9.00
CA SER A 190 19.18 -9.30 -9.63
C SER A 190 19.25 -8.08 -10.55
N ASN A 191 20.37 -7.36 -10.52
CA ASN A 191 20.61 -6.18 -11.36
C ASN A 191 20.63 -6.47 -12.86
N LYS A 192 20.95 -7.71 -13.25
CA LYS A 192 21.07 -8.14 -14.64
C LYS A 192 20.30 -9.45 -14.81
N ALA A 193 19.49 -9.52 -15.85
CA ALA A 193 18.97 -10.78 -16.35
C ALA A 193 19.95 -11.35 -17.39
N ILE A 194 20.00 -12.67 -17.51
CA ILE A 194 20.88 -13.37 -18.45
C ILE A 194 20.07 -14.30 -19.34
N ILE A 195 20.52 -14.47 -20.59
CA ILE A 195 20.03 -15.50 -21.49
C ILE A 195 21.11 -16.56 -21.57
N ARG A 196 20.78 -17.80 -21.20
CA ARG A 196 21.70 -18.94 -21.27
C ARG A 196 21.08 -20.05 -22.10
N ARG A 197 21.88 -20.73 -22.91
CA ARG A 197 21.46 -21.97 -23.55
C ARG A 197 21.75 -23.16 -22.64
N ILE A 198 20.75 -24.00 -22.40
CA ILE A 198 20.88 -25.29 -21.71
C ILE A 198 20.29 -26.32 -22.67
N ASN A 199 21.08 -27.32 -23.06
CA ASN A 199 20.69 -28.34 -24.05
C ASN A 199 20.17 -27.72 -25.37
N ASN A 200 20.90 -26.72 -25.91
CA ASN A 200 20.54 -25.93 -27.10
C ASN A 200 19.27 -25.06 -27.01
N ILE A 201 18.52 -25.09 -25.90
CA ILE A 201 17.31 -24.28 -25.69
C ILE A 201 17.69 -22.98 -24.96
N PRO A 202 17.27 -21.79 -25.44
CA PRO A 202 17.51 -20.53 -24.75
C PRO A 202 16.59 -20.35 -23.54
N TYR A 203 17.16 -20.03 -22.39
CA TYR A 203 16.45 -19.71 -21.13
C TYR A 203 16.75 -18.27 -20.71
N PHE A 204 15.70 -17.52 -20.40
CA PHE A 204 15.80 -16.21 -19.76
C PHE A 204 15.76 -16.40 -18.24
N MET A 205 16.79 -15.92 -17.54
CA MET A 205 16.94 -16.12 -16.10
C MET A 205 17.25 -14.81 -15.38
N PHE A 206 16.66 -14.66 -14.19
CA PHE A 206 16.94 -13.60 -13.23
C PHE A 206 16.80 -14.17 -11.82
N GLN A 207 17.46 -13.55 -10.84
CA GLN A 207 17.43 -14.02 -9.45
C GLN A 207 16.55 -13.12 -8.59
N LEU A 208 15.90 -13.75 -7.61
CA LEU A 208 15.02 -13.16 -6.62
C LEU A 208 15.50 -13.61 -5.23
N CYS A 209 15.50 -12.70 -4.25
CA CYS A 209 15.87 -13.01 -2.87
C CYS A 209 14.92 -12.29 -1.90
N GLU A 210 14.44 -13.00 -0.88
CA GLU A 210 13.75 -12.41 0.27
C GLU A 210 14.78 -12.11 1.36
N MET A 211 14.91 -10.85 1.76
CA MET A 211 15.90 -10.42 2.74
C MET A 211 15.49 -10.76 4.19
N ARG A 212 14.21 -11.07 4.46
CA ARG A 212 13.76 -11.42 5.82
C ARG A 212 13.92 -12.91 6.10
N SER A 213 14.10 -13.23 7.39
CA SER A 213 14.26 -14.60 7.91
C SER A 213 12.99 -15.46 7.79
N HIS A 214 11.80 -14.83 7.76
CA HIS A 214 10.55 -15.57 7.60
C HIS A 214 10.29 -15.96 6.14
N GLN A 215 9.86 -17.20 5.93
CA GLN A 215 9.49 -17.70 4.62
C GLN A 215 8.22 -17.03 4.08
N LEU A 216 8.23 -16.71 2.79
CA LEU A 216 7.05 -16.24 2.07
C LEU A 216 6.18 -17.44 1.67
N VAL A 217 4.96 -17.49 2.19
CA VAL A 217 3.96 -18.51 1.84
C VAL A 217 3.26 -18.11 0.53
N GLU A 218 2.93 -19.08 -0.33
CA GLU A 218 2.23 -18.87 -1.61
C GLU A 218 2.91 -17.85 -2.54
N ALA A 219 4.24 -17.95 -2.68
CA ALA A 219 4.99 -17.09 -3.58
C ALA A 219 4.72 -17.45 -5.05
N HIS A 220 4.22 -16.48 -5.82
CA HIS A 220 4.01 -16.60 -7.26
C HIS A 220 4.76 -15.51 -8.02
N VAL A 221 5.42 -15.89 -9.12
CA VAL A 221 6.16 -14.98 -9.99
C VAL A 221 5.45 -14.88 -11.34
N ARG A 222 5.16 -13.64 -11.77
CA ARG A 222 4.59 -13.36 -13.10
C ARG A 222 5.52 -12.42 -13.85
N CYS A 223 5.77 -12.72 -15.13
CA CYS A 223 6.60 -11.92 -16.02
C CYS A 223 5.77 -11.44 -17.20
N TYR A 224 5.92 -10.16 -17.54
CA TYR A 224 5.25 -9.55 -18.70
C TYR A 224 6.31 -8.95 -19.62
N MET A 225 6.21 -9.23 -20.91
CA MET A 225 6.99 -8.55 -21.95
C MET A 225 6.15 -7.41 -22.51
N VAL A 226 6.62 -6.18 -22.33
CA VAL A 226 5.98 -5.01 -22.94
C VAL A 226 6.81 -4.61 -24.16
N SER A 227 6.27 -4.86 -25.35
CA SER A 227 6.85 -4.48 -26.64
C SER A 227 5.90 -3.55 -27.39
N ARG A 228 6.42 -2.50 -28.02
CA ARG A 228 5.64 -1.71 -28.97
C ARG A 228 5.74 -2.42 -30.33
N TRP A 229 4.64 -3.00 -30.79
CA TRP A 229 4.55 -3.54 -32.15
C TRP A 229 3.97 -2.45 -33.06
N PRO A 230 4.60 -2.11 -34.20
CA PRO A 230 3.98 -1.24 -35.18
C PRO A 230 2.76 -1.96 -35.77
N ALA A 231 1.60 -1.28 -35.82
CA ALA A 231 0.50 -1.76 -36.65
C ALA A 231 1.01 -1.74 -38.10
N TYR A 232 0.84 -2.86 -38.80
CA TYR A 232 1.03 -2.90 -40.24
C TYR A 232 -0.29 -2.39 -40.81
N ASP A 233 -0.30 -1.19 -41.38
CA ASP A 233 -1.44 -0.68 -42.11
C ASP A 233 -1.36 -1.30 -43.51
N ASP A 234 -2.29 -2.21 -43.84
CA ASP A 234 -2.34 -2.98 -45.10
C ASP A 234 -2.98 -2.17 -46.26
N ASP A 235 -3.08 -0.84 -46.17
CA ASP A 235 -3.91 -0.03 -47.08
C ASP A 235 -3.17 0.49 -48.35
N ASP A 236 -1.88 0.21 -48.55
CA ASP A 236 -1.09 0.80 -49.65
C ASP A 236 -0.94 -0.10 -50.91
N ASP A 237 -1.47 -1.34 -50.93
CA ASP A 237 -1.24 -2.28 -52.04
C ASP A 237 -2.36 -2.31 -53.12
N GLU A 238 -3.44 -1.53 -53.00
CA GLU A 238 -4.54 -1.54 -54.00
C GLU A 238 -4.46 -0.44 -55.09
N GLU A 239 -3.53 0.53 -55.01
CA GLU A 239 -3.46 1.62 -56.01
C GLU A 239 -2.47 1.40 -57.17
N GLU A 240 -1.68 0.33 -57.20
CA GLU A 240 -0.68 0.10 -58.28
C GLU A 240 -1.15 -0.83 -59.43
N GLU A 241 -2.37 -1.38 -59.42
CA GLU A 241 -2.86 -2.26 -60.52
C GLU A 241 -3.74 -1.58 -61.59
N GLU A 242 -4.05 -0.27 -61.52
CA GLU A 242 -4.87 0.44 -62.55
C GLU A 242 -4.11 1.51 -63.39
N GLY A 243 -2.79 1.37 -63.57
CA GLY A 243 -1.95 2.28 -64.37
C GLY A 243 -1.55 1.79 -65.76
#